data_AF-A0A318EJ34-F1
#
_entry.id   AF-A0A318EJ34-F1
#
_cell.length_a   1.000
_cell.length_b   1.000
_cell.length_c   1.000
_cell.angle_alpha   90.00
_cell.angle_beta   90.00
_cell.angle_gamma   90.00
#
_symmetry.space_group_name_H-M   'P 1'
#
loop_
_entity.id
_entity.type
_entity.pdbx_description
1 polymer ?
#
loop_
_entity_poly.entity_id
_entity_poly.type
_entity_poly.pdbx_seq_one_letter_code
_entity_poly.pdbx_strand_id
1 'polypeptide(L)'
;MNFKNKKIKYSLGIILLLSCLIIGGSVLARPSDGSILAEWGDYLKNNADVNDLQEDDIYARGKNTVITNSEIDQTTKFFMISGLDEEEANIKAIEYCKEREALYQAAIQNGYTVTDEEVWEYLDQLKEVLKGASNKDDAMSIINQFDSEDDYWNYEFTVYQKNLPIQNYVADLEKNYFKDSNISNDSISSNKGSQNSTDSESGDLEYDSGKEEKWQTSFDELKKDLVADEDFEVVNQ
;
A
#
# COMPACT_ATOMS: atom_id res chain seq x y z
N MET A 1 26.55 26.80 -10.80
CA MET A 1 25.57 26.68 -9.71
C MET A 1 24.26 27.26 -10.21
N ASN A 2 23.32 26.41 -10.64
CA ASN A 2 21.99 26.81 -11.13
C ASN A 2 21.09 25.56 -11.04
N PHE A 3 20.38 25.40 -9.93
CA PHE A 3 19.36 24.36 -9.79
C PHE A 3 18.09 24.86 -10.47
N LYS A 4 17.85 24.40 -11.70
CA LYS A 4 16.55 24.60 -12.35
C LYS A 4 15.55 23.63 -11.72
N ASN A 5 14.60 24.21 -10.99
CA ASN A 5 13.37 23.58 -10.52
C ASN A 5 12.67 22.84 -11.67
N LYS A 6 12.86 21.52 -11.75
CA LYS A 6 12.01 20.65 -12.56
C LYS A 6 10.81 20.33 -11.68
N LYS A 7 9.69 21.02 -11.91
CA LYS A 7 8.39 20.67 -11.30
C LYS A 7 7.99 19.30 -11.84
N ILE A 8 8.39 18.25 -11.12
CA ILE A 8 7.84 16.92 -11.29
C ILE A 8 6.35 17.07 -10.96
N LYS A 9 5.49 16.87 -11.95
CA LYS A 9 4.05 16.85 -11.75
C LYS A 9 3.71 15.53 -11.06
N TYR A 10 3.88 15.48 -9.73
CA TYR A 10 3.22 14.46 -8.94
C TYR A 10 1.72 14.72 -9.07
N SER A 11 1.03 13.83 -9.79
CA SER A 11 -0.43 13.75 -9.75
C SER A 11 -0.81 13.50 -8.29
N LEU A 12 -1.53 14.46 -7.71
CA LEU A 12 -1.94 14.57 -6.30
C LEU A 12 -2.98 13.51 -5.87
N GLY A 13 -2.75 12.23 -6.19
CA GLY A 13 -3.69 11.14 -5.89
C GLY A 13 -3.26 10.17 -4.77
N ILE A 14 -2.10 10.36 -4.14
CA ILE A 14 -1.42 9.26 -3.41
C ILE A 14 -1.28 9.50 -1.89
N ILE A 15 -1.70 10.65 -1.35
CA ILE A 15 -1.23 11.07 -0.01
C ILE A 15 -2.15 10.66 1.16
N LEU A 16 -3.25 9.91 0.95
CA LEU A 16 -4.05 9.46 2.12
C LEU A 16 -4.69 8.07 2.06
N LEU A 17 -4.33 7.25 1.07
CA LEU A 17 -4.87 5.90 0.90
C LEU A 17 -3.77 4.82 0.81
N LEU A 18 -2.53 5.15 1.18
CA LEU A 18 -1.38 4.23 1.05
C LEU A 18 -1.31 3.13 2.11
N SER A 19 -2.18 3.12 3.12
CA SER A 19 -2.36 1.93 3.98
C SER A 19 -3.33 0.91 3.39
N CYS A 20 -4.08 1.23 2.32
CA CYS A 20 -5.06 0.33 1.67
C CYS A 20 -4.83 0.08 0.16
N LEU A 21 -4.01 0.88 -0.53
CA LEU A 21 -3.87 0.83 -2.00
C LEU A 21 -2.74 -0.04 -2.56
N ILE A 22 -2.09 -0.89 -1.77
CA ILE A 22 -1.06 -1.79 -2.34
C ILE A 22 -1.71 -3.01 -3.01
N ILE A 23 -2.98 -3.29 -2.73
CA ILE A 23 -3.58 -4.59 -3.06
C ILE A 23 -4.92 -4.38 -3.79
N GLY A 24 -4.83 -4.28 -5.12
CA GLY A 24 -5.86 -4.72 -6.07
C GLY A 24 -7.25 -4.08 -5.99
N GLY A 25 -7.47 -3.02 -6.77
CA GLY A 25 -8.81 -2.69 -7.28
C GLY A 25 -9.22 -1.25 -7.07
N SER A 26 -9.78 -0.65 -8.13
CA SER A 26 -10.35 0.70 -8.14
C SER A 26 -11.36 0.89 -6.99
N VAL A 27 -10.93 1.54 -5.90
CA VAL A 27 -11.86 2.16 -4.96
C VAL A 27 -12.67 3.14 -5.79
N LEU A 28 -13.98 2.91 -5.91
CA LEU A 28 -14.87 3.79 -6.62
C LEU A 28 -14.65 5.21 -6.08
N ALA A 29 -14.26 6.13 -6.96
CA ALA A 29 -14.05 7.54 -6.64
C ALA A 29 -15.39 8.20 -6.29
N ARG A 30 -15.91 7.90 -5.11
CA ARG A 30 -16.97 8.67 -4.50
C ARG A 30 -16.34 9.97 -4.02
N PRO A 31 -16.91 11.15 -4.33
CA PRO A 31 -16.44 12.38 -3.72
C PRO A 31 -16.49 12.21 -2.19
N SER A 32 -15.35 12.39 -1.53
CA SER A 32 -15.22 12.35 -0.08
C SER A 32 -16.04 13.48 0.52
N ASP A 33 -16.99 13.14 1.40
CA ASP A 33 -17.54 14.11 2.33
C ASP A 33 -16.63 14.09 3.56
N GLY A 34 -16.20 15.25 4.04
CA GLY A 34 -15.39 15.36 5.27
C GLY A 34 -16.06 14.69 6.47
N SER A 35 -17.39 14.55 6.47
CA SER A 35 -18.14 13.78 7.48
C SER A 35 -17.78 12.29 7.51
N ILE A 36 -17.56 11.67 6.35
CA ILE A 36 -17.23 10.24 6.23
C ILE A 36 -15.78 9.99 6.69
N LEU A 37 -14.88 10.92 6.39
CA LEU A 37 -13.48 10.84 6.82
C LEU A 37 -13.34 11.10 8.34
N ALA A 38 -14.17 11.98 8.89
CA ALA A 38 -14.28 12.12 10.34
C ALA A 38 -14.81 10.84 11.01
N GLU A 39 -15.81 10.18 10.43
CA GLU A 39 -16.29 8.88 10.95
C GLU A 39 -15.18 7.82 10.94
N TRP A 40 -14.35 7.80 9.89
CA TRP A 40 -13.18 6.93 9.83
C TRP A 40 -12.15 7.26 10.93
N GLY A 41 -11.80 8.55 11.10
CA GLY A 41 -10.84 8.96 12.13
C GLY A 41 -11.31 8.64 13.56
N ASP A 42 -12.60 8.81 13.84
CA ASP A 42 -13.18 8.44 15.13
C ASP A 42 -13.14 6.92 15.35
N TYR A 43 -13.46 6.14 14.32
CA TYR A 43 -13.31 4.68 14.38
C TYR A 43 -11.86 4.28 14.66
N LEU A 44 -10.88 4.84 13.95
CA LEU A 44 -9.47 4.54 14.16
C LEU A 44 -9.02 4.86 15.57
N LYS A 45 -9.33 6.05 16.08
CA LYS A 45 -9.00 6.44 17.46
C LYS A 45 -9.55 5.44 18.48
N ASN A 46 -10.83 5.08 18.36
CA ASN A 46 -11.50 4.23 19.33
C ASN A 46 -11.05 2.75 19.25
N ASN A 47 -10.35 2.37 18.17
CA ASN A 47 -9.81 1.02 17.95
C ASN A 47 -8.28 1.01 17.83
N ALA A 48 -7.60 2.11 18.20
CA ALA A 48 -6.14 2.23 18.13
C ALA A 48 -5.43 1.42 19.24
N ASP A 49 -6.15 1.06 20.31
CA ASP A 49 -5.62 0.25 21.40
C ASP A 49 -5.40 -1.20 20.95
N VAL A 50 -4.17 -1.49 20.55
CA VAL A 50 -3.61 -2.84 20.47
C VAL A 50 -3.49 -3.42 21.87
N ASN A 51 -4.59 -3.95 22.40
CA ASN A 51 -4.54 -4.81 23.58
C ASN A 51 -3.69 -6.06 23.30
N ASP A 52 -3.10 -6.64 24.35
CA ASP A 52 -2.41 -7.94 24.26
C ASP A 52 -3.29 -8.94 23.51
N LEU A 53 -2.78 -9.50 22.39
CA LEU A 53 -3.49 -10.47 21.56
C LEU A 53 -4.08 -11.59 22.42
N GLN A 54 -5.40 -11.60 22.58
CA GLN A 54 -6.08 -12.73 23.23
C GLN A 54 -6.41 -13.79 22.19
N GLU A 55 -6.51 -15.05 22.62
CA GLU A 55 -6.72 -16.17 21.70
C GLU A 55 -8.11 -16.13 21.04
N ASP A 56 -9.09 -15.53 21.71
CA ASP A 56 -10.42 -15.22 21.18
C ASP A 56 -10.45 -14.05 20.18
N ASP A 57 -9.36 -13.28 20.07
CA ASP A 57 -9.22 -12.23 19.07
C ASP A 57 -8.69 -12.76 17.72
N ILE A 58 -8.27 -14.02 17.64
CA ILE A 58 -7.70 -14.59 16.41
C ILE A 58 -8.81 -15.05 15.47
N TYR A 59 -8.89 -14.43 14.30
CA TYR A 59 -9.77 -14.84 13.20
C TYR A 59 -9.19 -16.02 12.41
N ALA A 60 -7.91 -15.94 12.02
CA ALA A 60 -7.25 -16.99 11.25
C ALA A 60 -5.76 -17.13 11.60
N ARG A 61 -5.23 -18.34 11.43
CA ARG A 61 -3.81 -18.66 11.62
C ARG A 61 -3.20 -19.11 10.30
N GLY A 62 -2.13 -18.43 9.89
CA GLY A 62 -1.22 -18.90 8.84
C GLY A 62 -0.01 -19.60 9.44
N LYS A 63 0.91 -20.04 8.58
CA LYS A 63 2.15 -20.70 9.00
C LYS A 63 3.04 -19.80 9.86
N ASN A 64 3.14 -18.52 9.51
CA ASN A 64 4.07 -17.58 10.17
C ASN A 64 3.38 -16.35 10.76
N THR A 65 2.06 -16.26 10.67
CA THR A 65 1.29 -15.07 11.08
C THR A 65 -0.12 -15.41 11.56
N VAL A 66 -0.78 -14.44 12.15
CA VAL A 66 -2.18 -14.50 12.56
C VAL A 66 -2.92 -13.29 12.01
N ILE A 67 -4.21 -13.46 11.75
CA ILE A 67 -5.14 -12.38 11.42
C ILE A 67 -6.13 -12.29 12.58
N THR A 68 -6.34 -11.09 13.10
CA THR A 68 -7.26 -10.83 14.21
C THR A 68 -8.65 -10.41 13.73
N ASN A 69 -9.66 -10.62 14.57
CA ASN A 69 -11.00 -10.09 14.35
C ASN A 69 -10.99 -8.55 14.24
N SER A 70 -10.15 -7.88 15.05
CA SER A 70 -9.99 -6.42 15.00
C SER A 70 -9.45 -5.93 13.64
N GLU A 71 -8.47 -6.63 13.05
CA GLU A 71 -7.97 -6.30 11.70
C GLU A 71 -9.05 -6.47 10.63
N ILE A 72 -9.88 -7.53 10.72
CA ILE A 72 -11.01 -7.76 9.83
C ILE A 72 -12.07 -6.66 10.00
N ASP A 73 -12.43 -6.31 11.23
CA ASP A 73 -13.44 -5.29 11.53
C ASP A 73 -13.01 -3.90 11.05
N GLN A 74 -11.77 -3.51 11.33
CA GLN A 74 -11.21 -2.25 10.87
C GLN A 74 -11.21 -2.16 9.34
N THR A 75 -10.79 -3.23 8.67
CA THR A 75 -10.74 -3.28 7.20
C THR A 75 -12.16 -3.34 6.60
N THR A 76 -13.10 -4.03 7.25
CA THR A 76 -14.51 -4.07 6.86
C THR A 76 -15.09 -2.65 6.92
N LYS A 77 -14.85 -1.94 8.02
CA LYS A 77 -15.30 -0.54 8.18
C LYS A 77 -14.75 0.36 7.08
N PHE A 78 -13.47 0.21 6.74
CA PHE A 78 -12.84 0.95 5.64
C PHE A 78 -13.56 0.71 4.29
N PHE A 79 -13.88 -0.55 3.97
CA PHE A 79 -14.59 -0.88 2.73
C PHE A 79 -16.04 -0.42 2.72
N MET A 80 -16.73 -0.46 3.87
CA MET A 80 -18.08 0.10 4.01
C MET A 80 -18.08 1.63 3.79
N ILE A 81 -17.12 2.33 4.38
CA ILE A 81 -16.90 3.77 4.18
C ILE A 81 -16.62 4.10 2.71
N SER A 82 -15.93 3.21 2.01
CA SER A 82 -15.68 3.29 0.57
C SER A 82 -16.94 3.05 -0.29
N GLY A 83 -18.07 2.69 0.33
CA GLY A 83 -19.39 2.59 -0.30
C GLY A 83 -19.86 1.18 -0.60
N LEU A 84 -19.16 0.14 -0.12
CA LEU A 84 -19.65 -1.24 -0.19
C LEU A 84 -20.67 -1.49 0.92
N ASP A 85 -21.58 -2.43 0.70
CA ASP A 85 -22.39 -2.96 1.79
C ASP A 85 -21.55 -3.85 2.72
N GLU A 86 -22.11 -4.18 3.88
CA GLU A 86 -21.39 -4.90 4.95
C GLU A 86 -20.91 -6.29 4.52
N GLU A 87 -21.71 -7.04 3.74
CA GLU A 87 -21.36 -8.39 3.29
C GLU A 87 -20.22 -8.31 2.27
N GLU A 88 -20.34 -7.44 1.27
CA GLU A 88 -19.28 -7.21 0.29
C GLU A 88 -18.00 -6.68 0.92
N ALA A 89 -18.12 -5.77 1.89
CA ALA A 89 -16.99 -5.19 2.62
C ALA A 89 -16.26 -6.24 3.46
N ASN A 90 -16.99 -7.13 4.14
CA ASN A 90 -16.39 -8.18 4.96
C ASN A 90 -15.62 -9.19 4.10
N ILE A 91 -16.18 -9.61 2.97
CA ILE A 91 -15.49 -10.52 2.03
C ILE A 91 -14.17 -9.90 1.56
N LYS A 92 -14.19 -8.62 1.15
CA LYS A 92 -12.97 -7.92 0.73
C LYS A 92 -11.99 -7.67 1.87
N ALA A 93 -12.48 -7.44 3.08
CA ALA A 93 -11.62 -7.27 4.25
C ALA A 93 -10.84 -8.55 4.57
N ILE A 94 -11.50 -9.71 4.49
CA ILE A 94 -10.85 -11.01 4.70
C ILE A 94 -9.79 -11.27 3.63
N GLU A 95 -10.11 -11.01 2.36
CA GLU A 95 -9.15 -11.14 1.25
C GLU A 95 -7.95 -10.22 1.47
N TYR A 96 -8.19 -8.94 1.71
CA TYR A 96 -7.17 -7.93 1.95
C TYR A 96 -6.25 -8.29 3.13
N CYS A 97 -6.81 -8.70 4.26
CA CYS A 97 -6.01 -9.06 5.44
C CYS A 97 -5.11 -10.26 5.16
N LYS A 98 -5.61 -11.28 4.46
CA LYS A 98 -4.81 -12.45 4.05
C LYS A 98 -3.67 -12.03 3.12
N GLU A 99 -3.97 -11.24 2.09
CA GLU A 99 -2.96 -10.79 1.13
C GLU A 99 -1.90 -9.91 1.81
N ARG A 100 -2.31 -8.99 2.69
CA ARG A 100 -1.40 -8.12 3.44
C ARG A 100 -0.48 -8.92 4.37
N GLU A 101 -1.03 -9.87 5.12
CA GLU A 101 -0.23 -10.70 6.01
C GLU A 101 0.74 -11.59 5.23
N ALA A 102 0.30 -12.21 4.14
CA ALA A 102 1.16 -13.03 3.29
C ALA A 102 2.29 -12.20 2.64
N LEU A 103 1.99 -10.98 2.17
CA LEU A 103 2.99 -10.06 1.65
C LEU A 103 3.98 -9.61 2.73
N TYR A 104 3.52 -9.36 3.95
CA TYR A 104 4.40 -9.03 5.06
C TYR A 104 5.36 -10.17 5.36
N GLN A 105 4.86 -11.40 5.46
CA GLN A 105 5.72 -12.58 5.68
C GLN A 105 6.71 -12.76 4.54
N ALA A 106 6.29 -12.58 3.29
CA ALA A 106 7.18 -12.63 2.13
C ALA A 106 8.26 -11.53 2.18
N ALA A 107 7.91 -10.31 2.57
CA ALA A 107 8.85 -9.21 2.73
C ALA A 107 9.93 -9.55 3.77
N ILE A 108 9.52 -10.02 4.96
CA ILE A 108 10.44 -10.41 6.04
C ILE A 108 11.34 -11.58 5.61
N GLN A 109 10.79 -12.60 4.96
CA GLN A 109 11.55 -13.75 4.45
C GLN A 109 12.59 -13.35 3.39
N ASN A 110 12.31 -12.31 2.60
CA ASN A 110 13.24 -11.76 1.61
C ASN A 110 14.17 -10.68 2.19
N GLY A 111 14.18 -10.48 3.52
CA GLY A 111 15.11 -9.59 4.22
C GLY A 111 14.69 -8.12 4.22
N TYR A 112 13.46 -7.79 3.83
CA TYR A 112 12.90 -6.45 3.94
C TYR A 112 12.39 -6.27 5.37
N THR A 113 13.15 -5.53 6.17
CA THR A 113 12.81 -5.15 7.55
C THR A 113 12.98 -3.65 7.69
N VAL A 114 12.38 -3.07 8.73
CA VAL A 114 12.53 -1.65 9.06
C VAL A 114 12.80 -1.49 10.54
N THR A 115 13.60 -0.49 10.86
CA THR A 115 13.82 -0.01 12.22
C THR A 115 12.81 1.06 12.59
N ASP A 116 12.61 1.28 13.89
CA ASP A 116 11.75 2.37 14.37
C ASP A 116 12.20 3.74 13.85
N GLU A 117 13.52 3.96 13.71
CA GLU A 117 14.09 5.18 13.13
C GLU A 117 13.67 5.36 11.67
N GLU A 118 13.79 4.32 10.83
CA GLU A 118 13.35 4.36 9.43
C GLU A 118 11.85 4.61 9.28
N VAL A 119 11.03 4.06 10.18
CA VAL A 119 9.59 4.33 10.20
C VAL A 119 9.31 5.80 10.53
N TRP A 120 9.94 6.36 11.56
CA TRP A 120 9.76 7.77 11.91
C TRP A 120 10.28 8.72 10.83
N GLU A 121 11.42 8.43 10.22
CA GLU A 121 11.95 9.19 9.09
C GLU A 121 10.98 9.21 7.92
N TYR A 122 10.35 8.07 7.62
CA TYR A 122 9.33 7.97 6.59
C TYR A 122 8.06 8.77 6.95
N LEU A 123 7.59 8.70 8.20
CA LEU A 123 6.45 9.48 8.67
C LEU A 123 6.70 11.00 8.62
N ASP A 124 7.91 11.45 8.91
CA ASP A 124 8.27 12.86 8.78
C ASP A 124 8.26 13.34 7.32
N GLN A 125 8.68 12.49 6.38
CA GLN A 125 8.50 12.79 4.96
C GLN A 125 7.02 12.87 4.58
N LEU A 126 6.18 11.96 5.09
CA LEU A 126 4.73 12.01 4.87
C LEU A 126 4.09 13.28 5.44
N LYS A 127 4.49 13.74 6.63
CA LYS A 127 4.05 15.02 7.21
C LYS A 127 4.37 16.20 6.29
N GLU A 128 5.57 16.27 5.74
CA GLU A 128 5.98 17.32 4.82
C GLU A 128 5.18 17.30 3.52
N VAL A 129 4.95 16.10 2.99
CA VAL A 129 4.14 15.89 1.80
C VAL A 129 2.69 16.32 2.04
N LEU A 130 2.12 15.97 3.20
CA LEU A 130 0.76 16.33 3.61
C LEU A 130 0.57 17.86 3.67
N LYS A 131 1.57 18.62 4.15
CA LYS A 131 1.49 20.09 4.22
C LYS A 131 1.23 20.73 2.85
N GLY A 132 1.69 20.11 1.77
CA GLY A 132 1.52 20.59 0.39
C GLY A 132 0.42 19.88 -0.42
N ALA A 133 -0.29 18.93 0.18
CA ALA A 133 -1.27 18.11 -0.53
C ALA A 133 -2.57 18.88 -0.81
N SER A 134 -3.16 18.70 -2.01
CA SER A 134 -4.45 19.33 -2.36
C SER A 134 -5.62 18.76 -1.58
N ASN A 135 -5.50 17.52 -1.10
CA ASN A 135 -6.46 16.82 -0.25
C ASN A 135 -6.08 16.90 1.24
N LYS A 136 -5.33 17.94 1.65
CA LYS A 136 -4.95 18.12 3.05
C LYS A 136 -6.18 18.21 3.98
N ASP A 137 -7.25 18.86 3.55
CA ASP A 137 -8.46 19.01 4.39
C ASP A 137 -9.14 17.65 4.66
N ASP A 138 -9.08 16.73 3.70
CA ASP A 138 -9.54 15.34 3.85
C ASP A 138 -8.68 14.61 4.88
N ALA A 139 -7.36 14.77 4.80
CA ALA A 139 -6.42 14.25 5.80
C ALA A 139 -6.72 14.78 7.21
N MET A 140 -6.90 16.09 7.33
CA MET A 140 -7.17 16.74 8.60
C MET A 140 -8.50 16.28 9.18
N SER A 141 -9.47 15.86 8.36
CA SER A 141 -10.75 15.32 8.84
C SER A 141 -10.57 14.04 9.67
N ILE A 142 -9.56 13.22 9.34
CA ILE A 142 -9.17 12.03 10.10
C ILE A 142 -8.31 12.41 11.30
N ILE A 143 -7.24 13.19 11.07
CA ILE A 143 -6.25 13.56 12.10
C ILE A 143 -6.93 14.28 13.27
N ASN A 144 -7.88 15.18 12.97
CA ASN A 144 -8.57 15.98 13.99
C ASN A 144 -9.52 15.17 14.89
N GLN A 145 -9.75 13.88 14.63
CA GLN A 145 -10.54 13.02 15.52
C GLN A 145 -9.73 12.50 16.69
N PHE A 146 -8.42 12.28 16.49
CA PHE A 146 -7.48 11.88 17.52
C PHE A 146 -7.35 12.96 18.61
N ASP A 147 -6.96 12.57 19.82
CA ASP A 147 -6.81 13.52 20.93
C ASP A 147 -5.71 14.56 20.66
N SER A 148 -4.71 14.19 19.86
CA SER A 148 -3.71 15.09 19.32
C SER A 148 -3.17 14.60 17.96
N GLU A 149 -2.51 15.49 17.22
CA GLU A 149 -1.78 15.11 16.01
C GLU A 149 -0.66 14.09 16.32
N ASP A 150 0.00 14.20 17.47
CA ASP A 150 1.01 13.25 17.92
C ASP A 150 0.41 11.85 18.15
N ASP A 151 -0.81 11.76 18.70
CA ASP A 151 -1.50 10.47 18.89
C ASP A 151 -1.84 9.80 17.55
N TYR A 152 -2.25 10.59 16.54
CA TYR A 152 -2.44 10.08 15.18
C TYR A 152 -1.13 9.54 14.59
N TRP A 153 -0.03 10.28 14.71
CA TRP A 153 1.25 9.82 14.17
C TRP A 153 1.83 8.62 14.93
N ASN A 154 1.55 8.49 16.23
CA ASN A 154 1.87 7.29 17.01
C ASN A 154 1.06 6.07 16.52
N TYR A 155 -0.23 6.25 16.21
CA TYR A 155 -1.03 5.20 15.57
C TYR A 155 -0.42 4.80 14.21
N GLU A 156 -0.14 5.77 13.33
CA GLU A 156 0.47 5.50 12.02
C GLU A 156 1.84 4.82 12.14
N PHE A 157 2.63 5.13 13.18
CA PHE A 157 3.89 4.43 13.44
C PHE A 157 3.69 2.91 13.56
N THR A 158 2.68 2.46 14.32
CA THR A 158 2.35 1.03 14.43
C THR A 158 1.93 0.42 13.09
N VAL A 159 1.18 1.17 12.28
CA VAL A 159 0.73 0.75 10.95
C VAL A 159 1.92 0.57 10.00
N TYR A 160 2.86 1.52 10.02
CA TYR A 160 4.01 1.54 9.12
C TYR A 160 5.14 0.60 9.51
N GLN A 161 5.20 0.12 10.75
CA GLN A 161 6.08 -1.01 11.11
C GLN A 161 5.81 -2.25 10.24
N LYS A 162 4.55 -2.49 9.84
CA LYS A 162 4.19 -3.57 8.91
C LYS A 162 4.17 -3.12 7.44
N ASN A 163 3.63 -1.92 7.17
CA ASN A 163 3.42 -1.48 5.78
C ASN A 163 4.72 -1.10 5.06
N LEU A 164 5.72 -0.54 5.76
CA LEU A 164 6.95 -0.06 5.11
C LEU A 164 7.82 -1.22 4.56
N PRO A 165 8.01 -2.35 5.27
CA PRO A 165 8.61 -3.55 4.69
C PRO A 165 7.91 -4.05 3.43
N ILE A 166 6.56 -4.09 3.43
CA ILE A 166 5.76 -4.49 2.28
C ILE A 166 6.00 -3.54 1.11
N GLN A 167 5.96 -2.22 1.34
CA GLN A 167 6.20 -1.21 0.31
C GLN A 167 7.56 -1.37 -0.34
N ASN A 168 8.61 -1.55 0.47
CA ASN A 168 9.97 -1.76 -0.02
C ASN A 168 10.09 -3.04 -0.86
N TYR A 169 9.48 -4.13 -0.40
CA TYR A 169 9.46 -5.41 -1.12
C TYR A 169 8.74 -5.30 -2.47
N VAL A 170 7.52 -4.73 -2.48
CA VAL A 170 6.71 -4.59 -3.69
C VAL A 170 7.37 -3.66 -4.70
N ALA A 171 7.98 -2.56 -4.25
CA ALA A 171 8.70 -1.64 -5.12
C ALA A 171 9.89 -2.32 -5.82
N ASP A 172 10.62 -3.19 -5.12
CA ASP A 172 11.72 -3.94 -5.74
C ASP A 172 11.23 -5.07 -6.66
N LEU A 173 10.11 -5.73 -6.33
CA LEU A 173 9.46 -6.69 -7.25
C LEU A 173 9.05 -6.03 -8.57
N GLU A 174 8.36 -4.89 -8.50
CA GLU A 174 7.92 -4.12 -9.67
C GLU A 174 9.12 -3.68 -10.52
N LYS A 175 10.15 -3.13 -9.87
CA LYS A 175 11.39 -2.71 -10.53
C LYS A 175 12.09 -3.88 -11.23
N ASN A 176 12.11 -5.07 -10.63
CA ASN A 176 12.72 -6.25 -11.23
C ASN A 176 11.88 -6.78 -12.41
N TYR A 177 10.55 -6.80 -12.27
CA TYR A 177 9.63 -7.15 -13.35
C TYR A 177 9.87 -6.32 -14.61
N PHE A 178 10.00 -4.99 -14.46
CA PHE A 178 10.23 -4.11 -15.61
C PHE A 178 11.66 -4.16 -16.16
N LYS A 179 12.68 -4.50 -15.35
CA LYS A 179 14.03 -4.74 -15.87
C LYS A 179 14.06 -5.99 -16.76
N ASP A 180 13.47 -7.09 -16.30
CA ASP A 180 13.46 -8.37 -17.03
C ASP A 180 12.61 -8.28 -18.31
N SER A 181 11.52 -7.51 -18.27
CA SER A 181 10.66 -7.21 -19.43
C SER A 181 11.35 -6.36 -20.50
N ASN A 182 12.32 -5.50 -20.13
CA ASN A 182 13.09 -4.73 -21.09
C ASN A 182 14.24 -5.54 -21.70
N ILE A 183 14.88 -6.41 -20.92
CA ILE A 183 15.98 -7.29 -21.41
C ILE A 183 15.47 -8.32 -22.43
N SER A 184 14.24 -8.81 -22.28
CA SER A 184 13.62 -9.74 -23.23
C SER A 184 13.32 -9.11 -24.60
N ASN A 185 13.05 -7.80 -24.66
CA ASN A 185 12.81 -7.09 -25.93
C ASN A 185 14.10 -6.77 -26.72
N ASP A 186 15.24 -6.58 -26.06
CA ASP A 186 16.52 -6.35 -26.74
C ASP A 186 17.12 -7.63 -27.36
N SER A 187 16.73 -8.81 -26.87
CA SER A 187 17.24 -10.10 -27.36
C SER A 187 16.73 -10.54 -28.75
N ILE A 188 15.81 -9.77 -29.37
CA ILE A 188 15.26 -10.07 -30.71
C ILE A 188 15.88 -9.19 -31.83
N SER A 189 16.72 -8.21 -31.52
CA SER A 189 17.39 -7.39 -32.53
C SER A 189 18.90 -7.61 -32.58
N SER A 190 19.31 -8.82 -32.98
CA SER A 190 20.68 -9.04 -33.45
C SER A 190 20.69 -9.71 -34.81
N ASN A 191 20.18 -9.01 -35.82
CA ASN A 191 20.76 -9.05 -37.16
C ASN A 191 20.32 -7.84 -38.00
N LYS A 192 21.21 -6.85 -38.17
CA LYS A 192 21.72 -6.33 -39.47
C LYS A 192 22.22 -4.87 -39.35
N GLY A 193 23.54 -4.70 -39.44
CA GLY A 193 24.19 -3.61 -40.18
C GLY A 193 24.20 -2.18 -39.60
N SER A 194 25.34 -1.82 -39.00
CA SER A 194 26.07 -0.55 -39.16
C SER A 194 25.36 0.66 -39.82
N GLN A 195 25.18 1.75 -39.08
CA GLN A 195 25.81 3.07 -39.35
C GLN A 195 25.51 4.09 -38.23
N ASN A 196 26.53 4.91 -37.92
CA ASN A 196 26.55 5.98 -36.92
C ASN A 196 25.52 7.10 -37.19
N SER A 197 24.92 7.64 -36.13
CA SER A 197 24.90 9.10 -35.86
C SER A 197 24.46 9.39 -34.43
N THR A 198 25.23 10.25 -33.77
CA THR A 198 24.89 11.00 -32.55
C THR A 198 23.47 11.57 -32.62
N ASP A 199 22.67 11.32 -31.59
CA ASP A 199 21.83 12.33 -30.95
C ASP A 199 21.50 11.88 -29.52
N SER A 200 21.80 12.77 -28.57
CA SER A 200 21.41 12.63 -27.17
C SER A 200 19.91 12.85 -27.07
N GLU A 201 19.15 11.78 -27.26
CA GLU A 201 17.71 11.79 -27.14
C GLU A 201 17.34 11.68 -25.66
N SER A 202 16.88 12.79 -25.10
CA SER A 202 16.15 12.84 -23.85
C SER A 202 14.88 12.01 -24.03
N GLY A 203 14.94 10.73 -23.64
CA GLY A 203 13.79 9.84 -23.64
C GLY A 203 12.72 10.37 -22.68
N ASP A 204 11.70 11.01 -23.25
CA ASP A 204 10.42 11.16 -22.59
C ASP A 204 9.89 9.74 -22.36
N LEU A 205 9.84 9.31 -21.09
CA LEU A 205 9.23 8.04 -20.73
C LEU A 205 7.74 8.14 -21.06
N GLU A 206 7.36 7.63 -22.22
CA GLU A 206 5.98 7.46 -22.63
C GLU A 206 5.29 6.54 -21.60
N TYR A 207 4.23 7.03 -20.98
CA TYR A 207 3.41 6.26 -20.04
C TYR A 207 2.72 5.13 -20.80
N ASP A 208 3.21 3.91 -20.62
CA ASP A 208 2.67 2.70 -21.26
C ASP A 208 1.67 2.02 -20.32
N SER A 209 0.39 2.37 -20.46
CA SER A 209 -0.70 1.79 -19.66
C SER A 209 -0.81 0.26 -19.77
N GLY A 210 -0.28 -0.34 -20.85
CA GLY A 210 -0.29 -1.79 -21.04
C GLY A 210 0.81 -2.51 -20.26
N LYS A 211 1.84 -1.82 -19.78
CA LYS A 211 2.86 -2.36 -18.87
C LYS A 211 2.34 -2.46 -17.44
N GLU A 212 1.61 -1.44 -16.99
CA GLU A 212 1.01 -1.39 -15.66
C GLU A 212 -0.02 -2.51 -15.46
N GLU A 213 -0.91 -2.71 -16.42
CA GLU A 213 -1.94 -3.77 -16.36
C GLU A 213 -1.33 -5.17 -16.25
N LYS A 214 -0.20 -5.40 -16.92
CA LYS A 214 0.53 -6.68 -16.87
C LYS A 214 1.22 -6.88 -15.53
N TRP A 215 1.85 -5.84 -14.99
CA TRP A 215 2.41 -5.87 -13.65
C TRP A 215 1.33 -6.20 -12.62
N GLN A 216 0.20 -5.51 -12.66
CA GLN A 216 -0.91 -5.74 -11.74
C GLN A 216 -1.41 -7.18 -11.81
N THR A 217 -1.57 -7.73 -13.02
CA THR A 217 -1.98 -9.13 -13.21
C THR A 217 -0.97 -10.11 -12.59
N SER A 218 0.32 -9.93 -12.87
CA SER A 218 1.39 -10.76 -12.29
C SER A 218 1.48 -10.63 -10.77
N PHE A 219 1.24 -9.43 -10.24
CA PHE A 219 1.24 -9.18 -8.80
C PHE A 219 0.02 -9.80 -8.11
N ASP A 220 -1.15 -9.79 -8.75
CA ASP A 220 -2.36 -10.47 -8.25
C ASP A 220 -2.19 -12.00 -8.23
N GLU A 221 -1.48 -12.57 -9.21
CA GLU A 221 -1.10 -13.99 -9.18
C GLU A 221 -0.13 -14.29 -8.03
N LEU A 222 0.92 -13.47 -7.86
CA LEU A 222 1.86 -13.62 -6.75
C LEU A 222 1.16 -13.58 -5.38
N LYS A 223 0.25 -12.64 -5.16
CA LYS A 223 -0.48 -12.55 -3.88
C LYS A 223 -1.29 -13.82 -3.60
N LYS A 224 -1.94 -14.39 -4.61
CA LYS A 224 -2.68 -15.67 -4.45
C LYS A 224 -1.75 -16.80 -4.07
N ASP A 225 -0.59 -16.89 -4.69
CA ASP A 225 0.43 -17.90 -4.36
C ASP A 225 0.93 -17.72 -2.92
N LEU A 226 1.24 -16.48 -2.51
CA LEU A 226 1.66 -16.18 -1.14
C LEU A 226 0.58 -16.52 -0.09
N VAL A 227 -0.68 -16.20 -0.37
CA VAL A 227 -1.82 -16.54 0.51
C VAL A 227 -2.00 -18.06 0.61
N ALA A 228 -1.87 -18.78 -0.50
CA ALA A 228 -1.92 -20.24 -0.51
C ALA A 228 -0.74 -20.84 0.26
N ASP A 229 0.44 -20.23 0.17
CA ASP A 229 1.63 -20.66 0.91
C ASP A 229 1.50 -20.44 2.42
N GLU A 230 0.82 -19.39 2.89
CA GLU A 230 0.56 -19.21 4.32
C GLU A 230 -0.51 -20.17 4.87
N ASP A 231 -1.33 -20.79 4.01
CA ASP A 231 -2.31 -21.83 4.37
C ASP A 231 -3.23 -21.42 5.54
N PHE A 232 -3.84 -20.22 5.43
CA PHE A 232 -4.64 -19.65 6.50
C PHE A 232 -5.86 -20.50 6.87
N GLU A 233 -5.89 -20.98 8.11
CA GLU A 233 -7.03 -21.68 8.71
C GLU A 233 -7.83 -20.73 9.60
N VAL A 234 -9.14 -20.61 9.36
CA VAL A 234 -10.05 -19.82 10.22
C VAL A 234 -10.21 -20.54 11.55
N VAL A 235 -10.01 -19.82 12.65
CA VAL A 235 -10.15 -20.35 14.00
C VAL A 235 -11.62 -20.23 14.41
N ASN A 236 -12.32 -21.37 14.46
CA ASN A 236 -13.69 -21.60 14.97
C ASN A 236 -14.53 -20.33 15.30
N GLN A 237 -15.44 -19.96 14.39
CA GLN A 237 -16.62 -19.14 14.70
C GLN A 237 -17.70 -19.98 15.41
#